data_AF-A0AAD5RTL1-F1
#
_entry.id   AF-A0AAD5RTL1-F1
#
_cell.length_a   1.000
_cell.length_b   1.000
_cell.length_c   1.000
_cell.angle_alpha   90.00
_cell.angle_beta   90.00
_cell.angle_gamma   90.00
#
_symmetry.space_group_name_H-M   'P 1'
#
loop_
_entity.id
_entity.type
_entity.pdbx_description
1 polymer ?
#
loop_
_entity_poly.entity_id
_entity_poly.type
_entity_poly.pdbx_seq_one_letter_code
_entity_poly.pdbx_strand_id
1 'polypeptide(L)'
;MQLKTLLLPLSLAAVAIADGESVLAAITEIGDESLVLNDVISSWNGHLLTAIPIIFQSTSLLSTINDGTETAEASENLTLAESIQVATAVTELQTSVNTTLETTIARKPDFDKLLLSTTILLSLNQLKDASGEFSDALVSKLPEALQPTGESLAAEIEDSFNYAISIYNPFD
;
A
#
# COMPACT_ATOMS: atom_id res chain seq x y z
N MET A 1 59.95 12.19 -27.54
CA MET A 1 59.00 11.24 -26.92
C MET A 1 58.01 12.04 -26.10
N GLN A 2 56.78 12.24 -26.57
CA GLN A 2 55.71 12.80 -25.74
C GLN A 2 54.68 11.70 -25.47
N LEU A 3 54.47 11.48 -24.17
CA LEU A 3 53.67 10.42 -23.58
C LEU A 3 52.19 10.71 -23.82
N LYS A 4 51.50 9.85 -24.58
CA LYS A 4 50.03 9.89 -24.73
C LYS A 4 49.41 9.45 -23.41
N THR A 5 48.85 10.39 -22.65
CA THR A 5 48.05 10.10 -21.46
C THR A 5 46.72 9.50 -21.91
N LEU A 6 46.53 8.21 -21.61
CA LEU A 6 45.29 7.47 -21.85
C LEU A 6 44.27 7.90 -20.79
N LEU A 7 43.27 8.70 -21.17
CA LEU A 7 42.13 9.02 -20.32
C LEU A 7 41.19 7.81 -20.32
N LEU A 8 41.13 7.08 -19.20
CA LEU A 8 40.09 6.09 -18.95
C LEU A 8 38.79 6.81 -18.59
N PRO A 9 37.63 6.48 -19.20
CA PRO A 9 36.36 7.01 -18.75
C PRO A 9 36.03 6.39 -17.39
N LEU A 10 35.97 7.21 -16.35
CA LEU A 10 35.29 6.86 -15.11
C LEU A 10 33.79 6.74 -15.45
N SER A 11 33.32 5.52 -15.68
CA SER A 11 31.89 5.25 -15.68
C SER A 11 31.41 5.38 -14.24
N LEU A 12 30.80 6.52 -13.93
CA LEU A 12 30.02 6.70 -12.71
C LEU A 12 28.79 5.80 -12.87
N ALA A 13 28.81 4.60 -12.28
CA ALA A 13 27.58 3.86 -12.06
C ALA A 13 26.72 4.75 -11.16
N ALA A 14 25.64 5.31 -11.70
CA ALA A 14 24.61 5.91 -10.88
C ALA A 14 24.08 4.78 -9.99
N VAL A 15 24.37 4.86 -8.70
CA VAL A 15 23.74 4.02 -7.69
C VAL A 15 22.25 4.33 -7.80
N ALA A 16 21.45 3.32 -8.11
CA ALA A 16 20.00 3.44 -8.06
C ALA A 16 19.64 3.76 -6.61
N ILE A 17 19.10 4.97 -6.35
CA ILE A 17 18.73 5.41 -4.99
C ILE A 17 17.31 4.91 -4.67
N ALA A 18 17.10 3.61 -4.82
CA ALA A 18 15.96 2.92 -4.23
C ALA A 18 16.51 1.64 -3.60
N ASP A 19 16.92 1.77 -2.35
CA ASP A 19 17.39 0.69 -1.48
C ASP A 19 16.25 0.23 -0.56
N GLY A 20 16.48 -0.81 0.25
CA GLY A 20 15.45 -1.35 1.15
C GLY A 20 14.90 -0.34 2.16
N GLU A 21 15.60 0.78 2.43
CA GLU A 21 15.11 1.85 3.29
C GLU A 21 13.96 2.63 2.64
N SER A 22 14.06 2.90 1.33
CA SER A 22 13.01 3.61 0.59
C SER A 22 11.73 2.76 0.50
N VAL A 23 11.88 1.45 0.28
CA VAL A 23 10.76 0.50 0.29
C VAL A 23 10.13 0.42 1.69
N LEU A 24 10.94 0.39 2.74
CA LEU A 24 10.46 0.39 4.12
C LEU A 24 9.68 1.66 4.44
N ALA A 25 10.19 2.83 4.03
CA ALA A 25 9.50 4.11 4.22
C ALA A 25 8.14 4.13 3.51
N ALA A 26 8.05 3.62 2.28
CA ALA A 26 6.79 3.52 1.55
C ALA A 26 5.77 2.62 2.28
N ILE A 27 6.20 1.45 2.81
CA ILE A 27 5.32 0.56 3.59
C ILE A 27 4.78 1.29 4.83
N THR A 28 5.65 2.01 5.55
CA THR A 28 5.27 2.78 6.74
C THR A 28 4.28 3.89 6.38
N GLU A 29 4.52 4.64 5.31
CA GLU A 29 3.66 5.74 4.88
C GLU A 29 2.26 5.25 4.47
N ILE A 30 2.16 4.12 3.77
CA ILE A 30 0.87 3.48 3.45
C ILE A 30 0.14 3.06 4.74
N GLY A 31 0.88 2.53 5.72
CA GLY A 31 0.32 2.15 7.02
C GLY A 31 -0.25 3.35 7.78
N ASP A 32 0.51 4.44 7.83
CA ASP A 32 0.11 5.69 8.47
C ASP A 32 -1.12 6.31 7.78
N GLU A 33 -1.13 6.42 6.45
CA GLU A 33 -2.28 6.94 5.69
C GLU A 33 -3.54 6.06 5.85
N SER A 34 -3.36 4.75 6.03
CA SER A 34 -4.45 3.83 6.38
C SER A 34 -5.04 4.16 7.76
N LEU A 35 -4.17 4.39 8.77
CA LEU A 35 -4.62 4.80 10.11
C LEU A 35 -5.29 6.19 10.09
N VAL A 36 -4.80 7.13 9.29
CA VAL A 36 -5.46 8.44 9.12
C VAL A 36 -6.86 8.25 8.51
N LEU A 37 -7.00 7.39 7.48
CA LEU A 37 -8.31 7.05 6.92
C LEU A 37 -9.23 6.43 7.99
N ASN A 38 -8.73 5.47 8.76
CA ASN A 38 -9.45 4.87 9.87
C ASN A 38 -9.94 5.92 10.88
N ASP A 39 -9.08 6.86 11.27
CA ASP A 39 -9.41 7.90 12.24
C ASP A 39 -10.49 8.86 11.70
N VAL A 40 -10.41 9.22 10.42
CA VAL A 40 -11.42 10.04 9.76
C VAL A 40 -12.77 9.32 9.72
N ILE A 41 -12.80 8.03 9.37
CA ILE A 41 -14.05 7.24 9.33
C ILE A 41 -14.60 7.01 10.74
N SER A 42 -13.75 6.67 11.70
CA SER A 42 -14.15 6.35 13.07
C SER A 42 -14.67 7.57 13.83
N SER A 43 -14.10 8.75 13.59
CA SER A 43 -14.52 10.03 14.20
C SER A 43 -15.68 10.72 13.45
N TRP A 44 -16.02 10.24 12.25
CA TRP A 44 -17.08 10.83 11.45
C TRP A 44 -18.45 10.75 12.15
N ASN A 45 -19.20 11.84 12.06
CA ASN A 45 -20.47 12.04 12.77
C ASN A 45 -21.72 11.59 11.99
N GLY A 46 -21.54 10.90 10.86
CA GLY A 46 -22.64 10.33 10.06
C GLY A 46 -23.42 11.33 9.20
N HIS A 47 -22.91 12.56 8.99
CA HIS A 47 -23.54 13.55 8.10
C HIS A 47 -22.86 13.62 6.74
N LEU A 48 -23.64 13.89 5.69
CA LEU A 48 -23.17 13.88 4.30
C LEU A 48 -22.03 14.87 4.03
N LEU A 49 -22.16 16.13 4.48
CA LEU A 49 -21.14 17.15 4.22
C LEU A 49 -19.82 16.87 4.97
N THR A 50 -19.88 16.12 6.07
CA THR A 50 -18.69 15.73 6.84
C THR A 50 -18.10 14.40 6.36
N ALA A 51 -18.67 13.77 5.32
CA ALA A 51 -18.09 12.59 4.67
C ALA A 51 -17.02 12.96 3.61
N ILE A 52 -16.94 14.22 3.21
CA ILE A 52 -15.95 14.70 2.21
C ILE A 52 -14.51 14.35 2.61
N PRO A 53 -14.07 14.51 3.88
CA PRO A 53 -12.74 14.11 4.31
C PRO A 53 -12.45 12.61 4.11
N ILE A 54 -13.44 11.73 4.20
CA ILE A 54 -13.26 10.28 3.97
C ILE A 54 -12.85 10.03 2.52
N ILE A 55 -13.53 10.68 1.56
CA ILE A 55 -13.22 10.53 0.13
C ILE A 55 -11.85 11.10 -0.20
N PHE A 56 -11.52 12.27 0.36
CA PHE A 56 -10.19 12.87 0.18
C PHE A 56 -9.10 11.95 0.72
N GLN A 57 -9.27 11.45 1.95
CA GLN A 57 -8.27 10.60 2.58
C GLN A 57 -8.14 9.23 1.89
N SER A 58 -9.23 8.67 1.38
CA SER A 58 -9.16 7.46 0.54
C SER A 58 -8.40 7.69 -0.77
N THR A 59 -8.52 8.89 -1.36
CA THR A 59 -7.77 9.24 -2.58
C THR A 59 -6.30 9.49 -2.27
N SER A 60 -5.99 10.09 -1.12
CA SER A 60 -4.62 10.24 -0.59
C SER A 60 -3.96 8.88 -0.44
N LEU A 61 -4.59 7.96 0.28
CA LEU A 61 -4.11 6.60 0.47
C LEU A 61 -3.88 5.87 -0.86
N LEU A 62 -4.81 5.99 -1.82
CA LEU A 62 -4.62 5.42 -3.15
C LEU A 62 -3.37 5.98 -3.86
N SER A 63 -3.14 7.28 -3.77
CA SER A 63 -1.92 7.91 -4.31
C SER A 63 -0.68 7.36 -3.64
N THR A 64 -0.66 7.30 -2.30
CA THR A 64 0.47 6.78 -1.51
C THR A 64 0.79 5.33 -1.86
N ILE A 65 -0.22 4.49 -2.09
CA ILE A 65 0.00 3.10 -2.53
C ILE A 65 0.65 3.05 -3.92
N ASN A 66 0.18 3.88 -4.86
CA ASN A 66 0.76 3.95 -6.20
C ASN A 66 2.22 4.47 -6.17
N ASP A 67 2.49 5.52 -5.40
CA ASP A 67 3.84 6.06 -5.22
C ASP A 67 4.77 5.03 -4.55
N GLY A 68 4.25 4.27 -3.59
CA GLY A 68 4.94 3.14 -2.97
C GLY A 68 5.22 1.99 -3.96
N THR A 69 4.30 1.74 -4.89
CA THR A 69 4.46 0.77 -5.97
C THR A 69 5.60 1.19 -6.91
N GLU A 70 5.61 2.45 -7.36
CA GLU A 70 6.69 2.98 -8.19
C GLU A 70 8.04 2.89 -7.46
N THR A 71 8.06 3.19 -6.15
CA THR A 71 9.26 3.08 -5.31
C THR A 71 9.76 1.63 -5.21
N ALA A 72 8.84 0.69 -4.97
CA ALA A 72 9.17 -0.74 -4.93
C ALA A 72 9.68 -1.21 -6.29
N GLU A 73 9.01 -0.90 -7.40
CA GLU A 73 9.45 -1.29 -8.75
C GLU A 73 10.83 -0.75 -9.11
N ALA A 74 11.13 0.49 -8.71
CA ALA A 74 12.42 1.14 -8.96
C ALA A 74 13.56 0.58 -8.08
N SER A 75 13.25 -0.16 -7.00
CA SER A 75 14.25 -0.64 -6.07
C SER A 75 15.13 -1.76 -6.62
N GLU A 76 16.34 -1.86 -6.08
CA GLU A 76 17.12 -3.09 -6.22
C GLU A 76 16.45 -4.25 -5.45
N ASN A 77 16.87 -5.48 -5.74
CA ASN A 77 16.42 -6.64 -4.97
C ASN A 77 16.88 -6.51 -3.52
N LEU A 78 15.96 -6.80 -2.59
CA LEU A 78 16.22 -6.71 -1.17
C LEU A 78 17.23 -7.79 -0.74
N THR A 79 18.13 -7.41 0.15
CA THR A 79 18.94 -8.36 0.90
C THR A 79 18.06 -9.15 1.87
N LEU A 80 18.59 -10.25 2.40
CA LEU A 80 17.90 -11.02 3.44
C LEU A 80 17.60 -10.17 4.69
N ALA A 81 18.51 -9.28 5.06
CA ALA A 81 18.33 -8.41 6.23
C ALA A 81 17.27 -7.33 6.01
N GLU A 82 17.20 -6.74 4.82
CA GLU A 82 16.12 -5.80 4.45
C GLU A 82 14.78 -6.52 4.34
N SER A 83 14.75 -7.74 3.79
CA SER A 83 13.53 -8.54 3.67
C SER A 83 12.89 -8.84 5.02
N ILE A 84 13.69 -9.04 6.08
CA ILE A 84 13.19 -9.24 7.45
C ILE A 84 12.55 -7.95 8.00
N GLN A 85 13.15 -6.79 7.72
CA GLN A 85 12.60 -5.50 8.13
C GLN A 85 11.29 -5.21 7.39
N VAL A 86 11.27 -5.44 6.08
CA VAL A 86 10.07 -5.34 5.24
C VAL A 86 8.97 -6.28 5.74
N ALA A 87 9.27 -7.54 6.06
CA ALA A 87 8.26 -8.47 6.59
C ALA A 87 7.64 -7.98 7.92
N THR A 88 8.44 -7.34 8.78
CA THR A 88 7.96 -6.74 10.03
C THR A 88 7.01 -5.58 9.73
N ALA A 89 7.42 -4.66 8.85
CA ALA A 89 6.60 -3.51 8.47
C ALA A 89 5.31 -3.91 7.73
N VAL A 90 5.35 -4.95 6.88
CA VAL A 90 4.16 -5.50 6.22
C VAL A 90 3.16 -6.07 7.24
N THR A 91 3.63 -6.70 8.31
CA THR A 91 2.75 -7.22 9.38
C THR A 91 2.04 -6.07 10.12
N GLU A 92 2.75 -4.96 10.37
CA GLU A 92 2.18 -3.74 10.97
C GLU A 92 1.20 -3.04 10.01
N LEU A 93 1.55 -2.99 8.73
CA LEU A 93 0.67 -2.49 7.66
C LEU A 93 -0.62 -3.31 7.58
N GLN A 94 -0.52 -4.65 7.57
CA GLN A 94 -1.68 -5.55 7.53
C GLN A 94 -2.62 -5.27 8.72
N THR A 95 -2.07 -5.04 9.91
CA THR A 95 -2.87 -4.68 11.10
C THR A 95 -3.62 -3.35 10.89
N SER A 96 -2.95 -2.36 10.31
CA SER A 96 -3.53 -1.04 10.02
C SER A 96 -4.62 -1.10 8.97
N VAL A 97 -4.39 -1.83 7.87
CA VAL A 97 -5.37 -2.08 6.80
C VAL A 97 -6.59 -2.81 7.35
N ASN A 98 -6.40 -3.89 8.11
CA ASN A 98 -7.51 -4.67 8.67
C ASN A 98 -8.37 -3.82 9.62
N THR A 99 -7.74 -3.03 10.48
CA THR A 99 -8.46 -2.11 11.37
C THR A 99 -9.30 -1.09 10.57
N THR A 100 -8.73 -0.54 9.50
CA THR A 100 -9.41 0.42 8.62
C THR A 100 -10.61 -0.21 7.91
N LEU A 101 -10.44 -1.44 7.38
CA LEU A 101 -11.50 -2.20 6.73
C LEU A 101 -12.62 -2.56 7.71
N GLU A 102 -12.29 -3.02 8.92
CA GLU A 102 -13.26 -3.31 9.98
C GLU A 102 -14.07 -2.07 10.38
N THR A 103 -13.40 -0.93 10.58
CA THR A 103 -14.06 0.36 10.85
C THR A 103 -14.97 0.77 9.69
N THR A 104 -14.52 0.58 8.45
CA THR A 104 -15.32 0.88 7.25
C THR A 104 -16.56 0.00 7.19
N ILE A 105 -16.44 -1.30 7.47
CA ILE A 105 -17.57 -2.24 7.57
C ILE A 105 -18.54 -1.81 8.67
N ALA A 106 -18.03 -1.48 9.85
CA ALA A 106 -18.86 -1.06 10.99
C ALA A 106 -19.66 0.22 10.70
N ARG A 107 -19.14 1.11 9.85
CA ARG A 107 -19.81 2.35 9.42
C ARG A 107 -20.76 2.18 8.24
N LYS A 108 -20.91 0.98 7.67
CA LYS A 108 -21.81 0.73 6.54
C LYS A 108 -23.24 1.27 6.74
N PRO A 109 -23.91 1.11 7.90
CA PRO A 109 -25.26 1.65 8.09
C PRO A 109 -25.35 3.18 7.91
N ASP A 110 -24.30 3.91 8.30
CA ASP A 110 -24.22 5.36 8.12
C ASP A 110 -24.05 5.72 6.64
N PHE A 111 -23.19 4.98 5.92
CA PHE A 111 -23.03 5.17 4.47
C PHE A 111 -24.28 4.79 3.67
N ASP A 112 -24.98 3.72 4.05
CA ASP A 112 -26.24 3.29 3.43
C ASP A 112 -27.31 4.39 3.55
N LYS A 113 -27.46 4.96 4.76
CA LYS A 113 -28.42 6.05 5.03
C LYS A 113 -28.18 7.28 4.16
N LEU A 114 -26.94 7.49 3.74
CA LEU A 114 -26.52 8.62 2.92
C LEU A 114 -26.39 8.26 1.43
N LEU A 115 -26.71 7.03 1.04
CA LEU A 115 -26.58 6.52 -0.33
C LEU A 115 -25.12 6.56 -0.84
N LEU A 116 -24.14 6.39 0.05
CA LEU A 116 -22.72 6.42 -0.26
C LEU A 116 -22.10 5.03 -0.47
N SER A 117 -22.84 3.95 -0.24
CA SER A 117 -22.29 2.58 -0.25
C SER A 117 -21.69 2.18 -1.59
N THR A 118 -22.24 2.65 -2.72
CA THR A 118 -21.63 2.43 -4.04
C THR A 118 -20.30 3.16 -4.20
N THR A 119 -20.15 4.36 -3.61
CA THR A 119 -18.90 5.10 -3.60
C THR A 119 -17.85 4.39 -2.74
N ILE A 120 -18.25 3.87 -1.57
CA ILE A 120 -17.35 3.09 -0.71
C ILE A 120 -16.94 1.79 -1.40
N LEU A 121 -17.87 1.08 -2.05
CA LEU A 121 -17.57 -0.11 -2.83
C LEU A 121 -16.54 0.18 -3.94
N LEU A 122 -16.70 1.29 -4.67
CA LEU A 122 -15.74 1.69 -5.70
C LEU A 122 -14.35 1.94 -5.10
N SER A 123 -14.27 2.68 -3.99
CA SER A 123 -13.03 2.96 -3.28
C SER A 123 -12.35 1.67 -2.78
N LEU A 124 -13.11 0.73 -2.20
CA LEU A 124 -12.59 -0.57 -1.76
C LEU A 124 -11.97 -1.37 -2.91
N ASN A 125 -12.62 -1.40 -4.09
CA ASN A 125 -12.06 -2.08 -5.26
C ASN A 125 -10.77 -1.39 -5.74
N GLN A 126 -10.75 -0.06 -5.81
CA GLN A 126 -9.55 0.69 -6.22
C GLN A 126 -8.37 0.47 -5.27
N LEU A 127 -8.62 0.50 -3.95
CA LEU A 127 -7.59 0.25 -2.95
C LEU A 127 -7.12 -1.21 -2.97
N LYS A 128 -8.01 -2.17 -3.19
CA LYS A 128 -7.65 -3.58 -3.38
C LYS A 128 -6.72 -3.76 -4.58
N ASP A 129 -7.10 -3.21 -5.72
CA ASP A 129 -6.33 -3.36 -6.96
C ASP A 129 -4.93 -2.74 -6.81
N ALA A 130 -4.85 -1.49 -6.31
CA ALA A 130 -3.57 -0.83 -6.06
C ALA A 130 -2.72 -1.58 -5.01
N SER A 131 -3.35 -2.12 -3.96
CA SER A 131 -2.66 -2.93 -2.96
C SER A 131 -2.12 -4.23 -3.54
N GLY A 132 -2.82 -4.83 -4.50
CA GLY A 132 -2.34 -5.98 -5.26
C GLY A 132 -1.10 -5.65 -6.09
N GLU A 133 -1.14 -4.55 -6.84
CA GLU A 133 0.01 -4.06 -7.62
C GLU A 133 1.23 -3.78 -6.73
N PHE A 134 1.02 -3.10 -5.60
CA PHE A 134 2.07 -2.88 -4.61
C PHE A 134 2.66 -4.18 -4.06
N SER A 135 1.79 -5.15 -3.72
CA SER A 135 2.21 -6.45 -3.20
C SER A 135 3.05 -7.22 -4.21
N ASP A 136 2.63 -7.24 -5.48
CA ASP A 136 3.36 -7.89 -6.56
C ASP A 136 4.74 -7.25 -6.78
N ALA A 137 4.80 -5.92 -6.78
CA ALA A 137 6.04 -5.18 -6.87
C ALA A 137 6.98 -5.55 -5.72
N LEU A 138 6.49 -5.55 -4.48
CA LEU A 138 7.28 -5.88 -3.29
C LEU A 138 7.78 -7.34 -3.30
N VAL A 139 6.90 -8.30 -3.64
CA VAL A 139 7.27 -9.73 -3.77
C VAL A 139 8.38 -9.91 -4.80
N SER A 140 8.31 -9.20 -5.93
CA SER A 140 9.35 -9.28 -6.98
C SER A 140 10.75 -8.88 -6.50
N LYS A 141 10.83 -8.05 -5.44
CA LYS A 141 12.09 -7.59 -4.85
C LYS A 141 12.63 -8.50 -3.76
N LEU A 142 11.83 -9.45 -3.26
CA LEU A 142 12.30 -10.40 -2.25
C LEU A 142 13.29 -11.40 -2.87
N PRO A 143 14.25 -11.91 -2.07
CA PRO A 143 14.98 -13.12 -2.42
C PRO A 143 14.01 -14.26 -2.78
N GLU A 144 14.33 -15.04 -3.80
CA GLU A 144 13.47 -16.11 -4.35
C GLU A 144 12.93 -17.06 -3.26
N ALA A 145 13.76 -17.38 -2.25
CA ALA A 145 13.37 -18.25 -1.13
C ALA A 145 12.28 -17.65 -0.21
N LEU A 146 12.04 -16.34 -0.27
CA LEU A 146 11.06 -15.61 0.53
C LEU A 146 9.81 -15.20 -0.24
N GLN A 147 9.82 -15.27 -1.58
CA GLN A 147 8.67 -14.89 -2.41
C GLN A 147 7.38 -15.63 -2.02
N PRO A 148 7.37 -16.96 -1.78
CA PRO A 148 6.14 -17.65 -1.37
C PRO A 148 5.56 -17.15 -0.04
N THR A 149 6.42 -16.71 0.88
CA THR A 149 5.97 -16.10 2.14
C THR A 149 5.35 -14.73 1.89
N GLY A 150 5.95 -13.92 1.01
CA GLY A 150 5.40 -12.63 0.59
C GLY A 150 4.05 -12.77 -0.09
N GLU A 151 3.92 -13.73 -1.01
CA GLU A 151 2.65 -14.06 -1.70
C GLU A 151 1.56 -14.46 -0.70
N SER A 152 1.90 -15.26 0.33
CA SER A 152 0.95 -15.64 1.36
C SER A 152 0.44 -14.45 2.17
N LEU A 153 1.33 -13.49 2.53
CA LEU A 153 0.93 -12.28 3.25
C LEU A 153 0.06 -11.36 2.38
N ALA A 154 0.39 -11.23 1.09
CA ALA A 154 -0.39 -10.47 0.13
C ALA A 154 -1.81 -11.04 0.00
N ALA A 155 -1.95 -12.36 -0.06
CA ALA A 155 -3.24 -13.03 -0.13
C ALA A 155 -4.12 -12.76 1.10
N GLU A 156 -3.55 -12.69 2.31
CA GLU A 156 -4.32 -12.36 3.52
C GLU A 156 -4.88 -10.92 3.51
N ILE A 157 -4.13 -9.97 2.95
CA ILE A 157 -4.59 -8.59 2.74
C ILE A 157 -5.69 -8.58 1.68
N GLU A 158 -5.50 -9.30 0.57
CA GLU A 158 -6.50 -9.42 -0.49
C GLU A 158 -7.81 -10.01 0.04
N ASP A 159 -7.75 -11.06 0.86
CA ASP A 159 -8.92 -11.68 1.50
C ASP A 159 -9.68 -10.70 2.41
N SER A 160 -8.96 -9.83 3.11
CA SER A 160 -9.56 -8.79 3.96
C SER A 160 -10.32 -7.75 3.13
N PHE A 161 -9.75 -7.33 1.98
CA PHE A 161 -10.47 -6.49 1.02
C PHE A 161 -11.67 -7.20 0.41
N ASN A 162 -11.52 -8.46 -0.01
CA ASN A 162 -12.62 -9.26 -0.57
C ASN A 162 -13.78 -9.38 0.42
N TYR A 163 -13.48 -9.60 1.70
CA TYR A 163 -14.50 -9.62 2.74
C TYR A 163 -15.22 -8.27 2.85
N ALA A 164 -14.50 -7.16 2.95
CA ALA A 164 -15.12 -5.83 3.00
C ALA A 164 -15.97 -5.53 1.76
N ILE A 165 -15.47 -5.87 0.57
CA ILE A 165 -16.19 -5.71 -0.70
C ILE A 165 -17.48 -6.51 -0.69
N SER A 166 -17.46 -7.78 -0.26
CA SER A 166 -18.65 -8.63 -0.18
C SER A 166 -19.74 -8.04 0.72
N ILE A 167 -19.35 -7.36 1.80
CA ILE A 167 -20.29 -6.69 2.71
C ILE A 167 -20.92 -5.46 2.06
N TYR A 168 -20.20 -4.76 1.18
CA TYR A 168 -20.70 -3.58 0.46
C TYR A 168 -21.40 -3.89 -0.86
N ASN A 169 -21.20 -5.08 -1.43
CA ASN A 169 -21.79 -5.49 -2.70
C ASN A 169 -23.29 -5.80 -2.51
N PRO A 170 -24.20 -5.06 -3.18
CA PRO A 170 -25.64 -5.31 -3.07
C PRO A 170 -26.12 -6.51 -3.91
N PHE A 171 -25.20 -7.19 -4.62
CA PHE A 171 -25.52 -8.27 -5.56
C PHE A 171 -24.91 -9.64 -5.18
N ASP A 172 -24.25 -9.74 -4.02
CA ASP A 172 -23.81 -11.02 -3.43
C ASP A 172 -24.92 -11.70 -2.60
#